data_AF-A0A369ZQN1-F1
#
_entry.id   AF-A0A369ZQN1-F1
#
_cell.length_a   1.000
_cell.length_b   1.000
_cell.length_c   1.000
_cell.angle_alpha   90.00
_cell.angle_beta   90.00
_cell.angle_gamma   90.00
#
_symmetry.space_group_name_H-M   'P 1'
#
loop_
_entity.id
_entity.type
_entity.pdbx_description
1 polymer ?
#
loop_
_entity_poly.entity_id
_entity_poly.type
_entity_poly.pdbx_seq_one_letter_code
_entity_poly.pdbx_strand_id
1 'polypeptide(L)'
;MFETPNFQEGGVLLLPVTDRALFTATGVAFTVVDSNGVEHNLRVNDWGEKIEEGKVRGEKFFRGFTLPEENYKFTSWRLIRTEGGDAKEPTEPLTFKINKGEVLYVGNFNAIRFLGNGQFRDNFAEDSEKFRSHYSWLASREIKKELVKSSWWPLPYGKDPKDLMKNSK
;
A
#
# COMPACT_ATOMS: atom_id res chain seq x y z
N MET A 1 -4.01 5.36 -18.71
CA MET A 1 -3.75 3.92 -18.99
C MET A 1 -2.46 3.57 -18.28
N PHE A 2 -2.47 2.65 -17.32
CA PHE A 2 -1.24 2.26 -16.63
C PHE A 2 -0.32 1.51 -17.59
N GLU A 3 0.99 1.79 -17.53
CA GLU A 3 1.98 1.11 -18.34
C GLU A 3 2.01 -0.39 -18.04
N THR A 4 2.25 -1.19 -19.09
CA THR A 4 2.45 -2.63 -18.92
C THR A 4 3.86 -2.85 -18.33
N PRO A 5 3.98 -3.56 -17.19
CA PRO A 5 5.28 -3.82 -16.56
C PRO A 5 6.25 -4.58 -17.46
N ASN A 6 7.54 -4.26 -17.37
CA ASN A 6 8.61 -5.06 -17.97
C ASN A 6 8.93 -6.28 -17.09
N PHE A 7 8.28 -7.41 -17.39
CA PHE A 7 8.49 -8.67 -16.68
C PHE A 7 9.87 -9.32 -16.91
N GLN A 8 10.69 -8.79 -17.83
CA GLN A 8 12.06 -9.24 -18.01
C GLN A 8 13.04 -8.60 -17.01
N GLU A 9 12.64 -7.54 -16.34
CA GLU A 9 13.50 -6.79 -15.41
C GLU A 9 13.10 -7.02 -13.94
N GLY A 10 11.97 -7.68 -13.69
CA GLY A 10 11.49 -7.94 -12.34
C GLY A 10 10.15 -8.65 -12.27
N GLY A 11 9.54 -8.63 -11.09
CA GLY A 11 8.16 -9.06 -10.86
C GLY A 11 7.27 -7.87 -10.51
N VAL A 12 5.97 -8.12 -10.35
CA VAL A 12 4.98 -7.08 -10.03
C VAL A 12 4.36 -7.34 -8.68
N LEU A 13 4.53 -6.40 -7.76
CA LEU A 13 3.80 -6.37 -6.49
C LEU A 13 2.47 -5.63 -6.67
N LEU A 14 1.35 -6.30 -6.42
CA LEU A 14 0.02 -5.72 -6.34
C LEU A 14 -0.30 -5.32 -4.89
N LEU A 15 -0.51 -4.02 -4.67
CA LEU A 15 -0.85 -3.46 -3.36
C LEU A 15 -2.20 -2.75 -3.40
N PRO A 16 -3.25 -3.35 -2.82
CA PRO A 16 -4.45 -2.64 -2.44
C PRO A 16 -4.27 -1.95 -1.09
N VAL A 17 -4.84 -0.76 -0.96
CA VAL A 17 -4.95 -0.01 0.29
C VAL A 17 -6.39 0.37 0.53
N THR A 18 -6.93 0.04 1.71
CA THR A 18 -8.18 0.60 2.21
C THR A 18 -7.86 1.72 3.19
N ASP A 19 -8.08 2.97 2.79
CA ASP A 19 -7.88 4.13 3.65
C ASP A 19 -9.17 4.47 4.40
N ARG A 20 -9.26 4.02 5.65
CA ARG A 20 -10.38 4.32 6.55
C ARG A 20 -10.20 5.70 7.17
N ALA A 21 -10.33 6.72 6.34
CA ALA A 21 -10.46 8.11 6.74
C ALA A 21 -11.93 8.49 6.99
N LEU A 22 -12.16 9.37 7.97
CA LEU A 22 -13.48 9.94 8.27
C LEU A 22 -13.87 11.09 7.32
N PHE A 23 -12.88 11.72 6.67
CA PHE A 23 -13.05 12.94 5.89
C PHE A 23 -12.56 12.78 4.45
N THR A 24 -11.23 12.75 4.26
CA THR A 24 -10.58 12.66 2.95
C THR A 24 -9.54 11.56 2.99
N ALA A 25 -9.77 10.50 2.21
CA ALA A 25 -8.80 9.46 1.96
C ALA A 25 -7.63 10.03 1.16
N THR A 26 -6.42 9.58 1.44
CA THR A 26 -5.19 10.13 0.86
C THR A 26 -4.29 9.05 0.27
N GLY A 27 -4.64 7.79 0.49
CA GLY A 27 -3.77 6.67 0.17
C GLY A 27 -2.58 6.62 1.13
N VAL A 28 -1.68 5.68 0.84
CA VAL A 28 -0.54 5.34 1.71
C VAL A 28 0.73 5.31 0.89
N ALA A 29 1.82 5.82 1.44
CA ALA A 29 3.17 5.59 0.97
C ALA A 29 3.86 4.59 1.90
N PHE A 30 4.35 3.48 1.36
CA PHE A 30 5.19 2.52 2.08
C PHE A 30 6.65 2.78 1.78
N THR A 31 7.52 2.52 2.75
CA THR A 31 8.94 2.30 2.50
C THR A 31 9.21 0.81 2.60
N VAL A 32 9.79 0.26 1.54
CA VAL A 32 10.31 -1.11 1.52
C VAL A 32 11.81 -1.05 1.30
N VAL A 33 12.54 -1.95 1.94
CA VAL A 33 14.00 -2.04 1.85
C VAL A 33 14.38 -3.41 1.30
N ASP A 34 15.27 -3.44 0.31
CA ASP A 34 15.80 -4.68 -0.25
C ASP A 34 16.92 -5.27 0.65
N SER A 35 17.45 -6.44 0.28
CA SER A 35 18.53 -7.08 1.05
C SER A 35 19.87 -6.33 1.03
N ASN A 36 20.06 -5.38 0.10
CA ASN A 36 21.23 -4.51 0.01
C ASN A 36 21.07 -3.20 0.79
N GLY A 37 19.90 -2.97 1.41
CA GLY A 37 19.60 -1.74 2.14
C GLY A 37 19.09 -0.59 1.27
N VAL A 38 18.72 -0.84 0.01
CA VAL A 38 18.14 0.17 -0.88
C VAL A 38 16.67 0.39 -0.52
N GLU A 39 16.30 1.65 -0.31
CA GLU A 39 14.92 2.03 -0.03
C GLU A 39 14.10 2.27 -1.30
N HIS A 40 12.89 1.74 -1.34
CA HIS A 40 11.89 2.00 -2.38
C HIS A 40 10.62 2.58 -1.75
N ASN A 41 10.11 3.67 -2.32
CA ASN A 41 8.88 4.30 -1.88
C ASN A 41 7.68 3.87 -2.72
N LEU A 42 6.75 3.10 -2.14
CA LEU A 42 5.58 2.57 -2.83
C LEU A 42 4.34 3.40 -2.47
N ARG A 43 3.90 4.28 -3.39
CA ARG A 43 2.76 5.18 -3.16
C ARG A 43 1.48 4.63 -3.77
N VAL A 44 0.53 4.21 -2.93
CA VAL A 44 -0.78 3.69 -3.33
C VAL A 44 -1.84 4.74 -3.05
N ASN A 45 -2.28 5.42 -4.11
CA ASN A 45 -3.36 6.40 -4.17
C ASN A 45 -3.96 6.38 -5.58
N ASP A 46 -4.91 7.26 -5.86
CA ASP A 46 -5.40 7.47 -7.23
C ASP A 46 -4.27 7.99 -8.13
N TRP A 47 -3.57 7.03 -8.75
CA TRP A 47 -2.69 7.25 -9.91
C TRP A 47 -1.48 8.15 -9.67
N GLY A 48 -1.07 8.36 -8.40
CA GLY A 48 0.00 9.29 -8.06
C GLY A 48 -0.44 10.76 -8.04
N GLU A 49 -1.72 11.04 -8.28
CA GLU A 49 -2.26 12.38 -8.35
C GLU A 49 -2.58 12.96 -6.97
N LYS A 50 -2.73 14.28 -6.93
CA LYS A 50 -3.13 15.02 -5.74
C LYS A 50 -4.62 14.77 -5.53
N ILE A 51 -4.97 13.87 -4.62
CA ILE A 51 -6.38 13.62 -4.25
C ILE A 51 -7.01 14.94 -3.85
N GLU A 52 -8.13 15.36 -4.45
CA GLU A 52 -8.82 16.61 -4.16
C GLU A 52 -9.56 16.57 -2.81
N GLU A 53 -9.90 17.73 -2.24
CA GLU A 53 -10.71 17.78 -1.02
C GLU A 53 -12.17 17.48 -1.33
N GLY A 54 -12.67 16.35 -0.80
CA GLY A 54 -14.06 15.96 -0.90
C GLY A 54 -14.38 14.89 0.14
N LYS A 55 -15.67 14.80 0.52
CA LYS A 55 -16.15 13.79 1.48
C LYS A 55 -16.16 12.41 0.81
N VAL A 56 -15.00 11.75 0.74
CA VAL A 56 -14.96 10.34 0.36
C VAL A 56 -14.46 9.52 1.54
N ARG A 57 -15.41 8.78 2.12
CA ARG A 57 -15.19 7.90 3.26
C ARG A 57 -14.73 6.55 2.74
N GLY A 58 -13.63 6.02 3.28
CA GLY A 58 -13.24 4.63 3.06
C GLY A 58 -12.96 4.30 1.59
N GLU A 59 -12.03 5.01 0.96
CA GLU A 59 -11.61 4.66 -0.40
C GLU A 59 -10.65 3.48 -0.41
N LYS A 60 -10.74 2.71 -1.48
CA LYS A 60 -9.83 1.60 -1.75
C LYS A 60 -9.01 1.93 -2.99
N PHE A 61 -7.71 2.01 -2.80
CA PHE A 61 -6.74 2.33 -3.85
C PHE A 61 -6.03 1.06 -4.30
N PHE A 62 -5.66 1.02 -5.57
CA PHE A 62 -5.02 -0.15 -6.18
C PHE A 62 -3.80 0.30 -6.97
N ARG A 63 -2.65 -0.32 -6.73
CA ARG A 63 -1.46 -0.08 -7.55
C ARG A 63 -0.58 -1.32 -7.70
N GLY A 64 -0.06 -1.51 -8.91
CA GLY A 64 1.03 -2.45 -9.19
C GLY A 64 2.39 -1.74 -9.22
N PHE A 65 3.43 -2.39 -8.69
CA PHE A 65 4.81 -1.91 -8.68
C PHE A 65 5.72 -2.95 -9.31
N THR A 66 6.49 -2.54 -10.33
CA THR A 66 7.57 -3.37 -10.86
C THR A 66 8.77 -3.26 -9.93
N LEU A 67 9.21 -4.39 -9.38
CA LEU A 67 10.37 -4.47 -8.49
C LEU A 67 11.34 -5.54 -9.03
N PRO A 68 12.67 -5.33 -8.92
CA PRO A 68 13.65 -6.37 -9.17
C PRO A 68 13.36 -7.67 -8.40
N GLU A 69 13.89 -8.79 -8.89
CA GLU A 69 13.85 -10.05 -8.15
C GLU A 69 14.72 -9.94 -6.89
N GLU A 70 14.09 -9.92 -5.71
CA GLU A 70 14.77 -9.85 -4.42
C GLU A 70 13.82 -10.12 -3.25
N ASN A 71 14.36 -10.18 -2.03
CA ASN A 71 13.61 -10.13 -0.78
C ASN A 71 13.48 -8.69 -0.29
N TYR A 72 12.27 -8.31 0.09
CA TYR A 72 11.94 -6.98 0.57
C TYR A 72 11.36 -7.04 1.98
N LYS A 73 11.65 -6.01 2.77
CA LYS A 73 11.06 -5.77 4.08
C LYS A 73 10.28 -4.46 4.06
N PHE A 74 9.01 -4.47 4.46
CA PHE A 74 8.29 -3.24 4.78
C PHE A 74 8.84 -2.65 6.09
N THR A 75 9.34 -1.41 6.04
CA THR A 75 9.96 -0.73 7.20
C THR A 75 9.14 0.43 7.72
N SER A 76 8.36 1.10 6.87
CA SER A 76 7.41 2.12 7.31
C SER A 76 6.25 2.27 6.33
N TRP A 77 5.19 2.94 6.79
CA TRP A 77 4.10 3.42 5.96
C TRP A 77 3.65 4.78 6.47
N ARG A 78 3.11 5.65 5.61
CA ARG A 78 2.53 6.96 5.99
C ARG A 78 1.36 7.32 5.10
N LEU A 79 0.45 8.15 5.60
CA LEU A 79 -0.60 8.75 4.78
C LEU A 79 -0.03 9.89 3.93
N ILE A 80 -0.49 10.04 2.68
CA ILE A 80 0.19 10.92 1.70
C ILE A 80 -0.01 12.43 1.96
N ARG A 81 -1.18 12.88 2.45
CA ARG A 81 -1.42 14.33 2.69
C ARG A 81 -1.12 14.81 4.11
N THR A 82 -1.06 13.93 5.10
CA THR A 82 -0.65 14.35 6.45
C THR A 82 0.86 14.40 6.48
N GLU A 83 1.43 15.55 6.83
CA GLU A 83 2.83 15.65 7.26
C GLU A 83 3.04 14.61 8.36
N GLY A 84 3.64 13.48 8.00
CA GLY A 84 4.02 12.43 8.93
C GLY A 84 5.49 12.62 9.30
N GLY A 85 5.77 12.56 10.60
CA GLY A 85 7.08 12.28 11.16
C GLY A 85 7.44 10.80 11.00
N ASP A 86 8.44 10.32 11.74
CA ASP A 86 8.94 8.97 11.55
C ASP A 86 7.93 7.90 12.00
N ALA A 87 7.77 6.86 11.18
CA ALA A 87 7.01 5.67 11.55
C ALA A 87 7.94 4.70 12.26
N LYS A 88 7.39 3.91 13.18
CA LYS A 88 8.14 2.79 13.75
C LYS A 88 8.08 1.61 12.77
N GLU A 89 9.18 0.87 12.68
CA GLU A 89 9.18 -0.44 12.04
C GLU A 89 8.08 -1.33 12.63
N PRO A 90 7.50 -2.24 11.83
CA PRO A 90 6.51 -3.17 12.34
C PRO A 90 7.16 -4.07 13.39
N THR A 91 6.40 -4.41 14.44
CA THR A 91 6.89 -5.24 15.55
C THR A 91 7.23 -6.67 15.12
N GLU A 92 6.53 -7.19 14.11
CA GLU A 92 6.91 -8.41 13.40
C GLU A 92 7.43 -8.02 12.00
N PRO A 93 8.50 -8.65 11.51
CA PRO A 93 9.04 -8.35 10.20
C PRO A 93 8.03 -8.72 9.11
N LEU A 94 7.64 -7.71 8.31
CA LEU A 94 6.76 -7.89 7.16
C LEU A 94 7.62 -8.02 5.92
N THR A 95 7.91 -9.26 5.53
CA THR A 95 8.79 -9.58 4.40
C THR A 95 8.03 -10.24 3.27
N PHE A 96 8.48 -10.02 2.04
CA PHE A 96 7.98 -10.70 0.85
C PHE A 96 9.12 -10.89 -0.15
N LYS A 97 9.02 -11.92 -1.00
CA LYS A 97 9.97 -12.15 -2.09
C LYS A 97 9.30 -11.84 -3.42
N ILE A 98 9.97 -11.07 -4.27
CA ILE A 98 9.60 -10.87 -5.67
C ILE A 98 10.49 -11.78 -6.52
N ASN A 99 9.89 -12.58 -7.39
CA ASN A 99 10.57 -13.35 -8.43
C ASN A 99 10.31 -12.72 -9.80
N LYS A 100 11.29 -12.82 -10.69
CA LYS A 100 11.17 -12.32 -12.05
C LYS A 100 9.98 -12.96 -12.78
N GLY A 101 9.20 -12.12 -13.45
CA GLY A 101 8.05 -12.57 -14.24
C GLY A 101 6.77 -12.84 -13.45
N GLU A 102 6.83 -12.84 -12.11
CA GLU A 102 5.67 -13.14 -11.27
C GLU A 102 4.80 -11.90 -11.00
N VAL A 103 3.55 -12.16 -10.61
CA VAL A 103 2.66 -11.15 -10.04
C VAL A 103 2.30 -11.59 -8.62
N LEU A 104 2.67 -10.78 -7.64
CA LEU A 104 2.52 -11.08 -6.22
C LEU A 104 1.44 -10.21 -5.58
N TYR A 105 0.60 -10.81 -4.76
CA TYR A 105 -0.33 -10.12 -3.87
C TYR A 105 0.03 -10.46 -2.41
N VAL A 106 0.23 -9.42 -1.59
CA VAL A 106 0.65 -9.58 -0.18
C VAL A 106 -0.46 -9.32 0.84
N GLY A 107 -1.62 -8.85 0.39
CA GLY A 107 -2.75 -8.47 1.26
C GLY A 107 -3.21 -7.04 1.01
N ASN A 108 -4.45 -6.76 1.40
CA ASN A 108 -5.01 -5.41 1.43
C ASN A 108 -4.55 -4.70 2.70
N PHE A 109 -3.81 -3.60 2.54
CA PHE A 109 -3.42 -2.79 3.69
C PHE A 109 -4.55 -1.86 4.12
N ASN A 110 -5.11 -2.14 5.29
CA ASN A 110 -6.18 -1.37 5.89
C ASN A 110 -5.59 -0.29 6.80
N ALA A 111 -5.51 0.95 6.31
CA ALA A 111 -5.05 2.12 7.06
C ALA A 111 -6.21 2.71 7.88
N ILE A 112 -6.15 2.59 9.19
CA ILE A 112 -7.19 3.06 10.12
C ILE A 112 -6.72 4.36 10.75
N ARG A 113 -6.95 5.49 10.06
CA ARG A 113 -6.46 6.82 10.47
C ARG A 113 -6.89 7.21 11.88
N PHE A 114 -8.15 6.97 12.26
CA PHE A 114 -8.66 7.31 13.60
C PHE A 114 -7.93 6.59 14.74
N LEU A 115 -7.47 5.35 14.48
CA LEU A 115 -6.70 4.57 15.46
C LEU A 115 -5.19 4.78 15.31
N GLY A 116 -4.74 5.52 14.29
CA GLY A 116 -3.33 5.67 13.97
C GLY A 116 -2.65 4.33 13.74
N ASN A 117 -3.31 3.38 13.06
CA ASN A 117 -2.78 2.04 12.86
C ASN A 117 -3.09 1.51 11.46
N GLY A 118 -2.26 0.61 10.97
CA GLY A 118 -2.42 -0.09 9.70
C GLY A 118 -2.31 -1.60 9.89
N GLN A 119 -2.98 -2.38 9.03
CA GLN A 119 -2.94 -3.84 9.08
C GLN A 119 -3.21 -4.42 7.69
N PHE A 120 -2.39 -5.38 7.25
CA PHE A 120 -2.70 -6.23 6.10
C PHE A 120 -3.79 -7.24 6.44
N ARG A 121 -4.79 -7.33 5.57
CA ARG A 121 -5.87 -8.31 5.64
C ARG A 121 -5.99 -9.06 4.32
N ASP A 122 -6.42 -10.31 4.41
CA ASP A 122 -6.76 -11.07 3.23
C ASP A 122 -8.07 -10.57 2.63
N ASN A 123 -8.00 -10.08 1.40
CA ASN A 123 -9.18 -9.79 0.59
C ASN A 123 -8.95 -10.17 -0.88
N PHE A 124 -8.18 -11.25 -1.09
CA PHE A 124 -7.65 -11.62 -2.40
C PHE A 124 -8.72 -11.78 -3.48
N ALA A 125 -9.87 -12.37 -3.17
CA ALA A 125 -10.93 -12.62 -4.15
C ALA A 125 -11.41 -11.29 -4.77
N GLU A 126 -11.84 -10.34 -3.94
CA GLU A 126 -12.30 -9.01 -4.39
C GLU A 126 -11.17 -8.19 -5.01
N ASP A 127 -9.97 -8.24 -4.43
CA ASP A 127 -8.82 -7.48 -4.90
C ASP A 127 -8.36 -7.92 -6.28
N SER A 128 -8.28 -9.24 -6.50
CA SER A 128 -7.81 -9.81 -7.76
C SER A 128 -8.73 -9.44 -8.92
N GLU A 129 -10.05 -9.45 -8.71
CA GLU A 129 -11.03 -9.03 -9.71
C GLU A 129 -10.88 -7.54 -10.05
N LYS A 130 -10.74 -6.68 -9.02
CA LYS A 130 -10.51 -5.25 -9.20
C LYS A 130 -9.20 -4.98 -9.95
N PHE A 131 -8.12 -5.66 -9.61
CA PHE A 131 -6.86 -5.55 -10.32
C PHE A 131 -6.98 -5.95 -11.79
N ARG A 132 -7.67 -7.06 -12.10
CA ARG A 132 -7.91 -7.48 -13.49
C ARG A 132 -8.78 -6.49 -14.27
N SER A 133 -9.70 -5.80 -13.60
CA SER A 133 -10.49 -4.72 -14.22
C SER A 133 -9.66 -3.46 -14.52
N HIS A 134 -8.62 -3.19 -13.72
CA HIS A 134 -7.75 -2.01 -13.88
C HIS A 134 -6.57 -2.24 -14.83
N TYR A 135 -6.03 -3.46 -14.86
CA TYR A 135 -4.84 -3.81 -15.62
C TYR A 135 -5.18 -4.91 -16.62
N SER A 136 -5.40 -4.53 -17.88
CA SER A 136 -5.72 -5.49 -18.96
C SER A 136 -4.68 -6.59 -19.12
N TRP A 137 -3.39 -6.29 -18.88
CA TRP A 137 -2.30 -7.25 -18.94
C TRP A 137 -2.35 -8.33 -17.83
N LEU A 138 -3.16 -8.14 -16.78
CA LEU A 138 -3.39 -9.18 -15.78
C LEU A 138 -4.36 -10.26 -16.26
N ALA A 139 -5.18 -10.03 -17.28
CA ALA A 139 -6.25 -10.95 -17.68
C ALA A 139 -5.76 -12.38 -17.91
N SER A 140 -4.56 -12.56 -18.45
CA SER A 140 -3.95 -13.87 -18.76
C SER A 140 -2.88 -14.31 -17.75
N ARG A 141 -2.67 -13.58 -16.64
CA ARG A 141 -1.62 -13.89 -15.66
C ARG A 141 -2.17 -14.48 -14.37
N GLU A 142 -1.40 -15.41 -13.82
CA GLU A 142 -1.58 -15.90 -12.46
C GLU A 142 -1.16 -14.81 -11.45
N ILE A 143 -1.95 -14.64 -10.39
CA ILE A 143 -1.59 -13.77 -9.26
C ILE A 143 -1.29 -14.69 -8.08
N LYS A 144 -0.02 -14.75 -7.69
CA LYS A 144 0.43 -15.50 -6.52
C LYS A 144 0.02 -14.75 -5.25
N LYS A 145 -0.65 -15.44 -4.34
CA LYS A 145 -1.06 -14.91 -3.04
C LYS A 145 -0.06 -15.33 -1.96
N GLU A 146 0.56 -14.36 -1.30
CA GLU A 146 1.49 -14.58 -0.19
C GLU A 146 1.18 -13.59 0.94
N LEU A 147 0.24 -13.96 1.81
CA LEU A 147 -0.24 -13.06 2.85
C LEU A 147 0.88 -12.73 3.84
N VAL A 148 1.22 -11.44 3.95
CA VAL A 148 2.10 -10.99 5.03
C VAL A 148 1.32 -10.99 6.34
N LYS A 149 1.81 -11.74 7.32
CA LYS A 149 1.24 -11.75 8.67
C LYS A 149 1.53 -10.41 9.32
N SER A 150 0.52 -9.57 9.50
CA SER A 150 0.70 -8.25 10.08
C SER A 150 0.09 -8.11 11.46
N SER A 151 0.93 -7.61 12.39
CA SER A 151 0.48 -7.00 13.64
C SER A 151 -0.09 -5.61 13.36
N TRP A 152 -0.67 -4.98 14.40
CA TRP A 152 -1.10 -3.58 14.33
C TRP A 152 0.13 -2.69 14.13
N TRP A 153 0.23 -2.08 12.96
CA TRP A 153 1.37 -1.24 12.60
C TRP A 153 1.06 0.23 12.89
N PRO A 154 1.66 0.84 13.92
CA PRO A 154 1.39 2.24 14.24
C PRO A 154 1.72 3.18 13.09
N LEU A 155 0.91 4.22 12.96
CA LEU A 155 1.13 5.34 12.06
C LEU A 155 2.40 6.10 12.47
N PRO A 156 3.18 6.63 11.52
CA PRO A 156 4.10 7.74 11.78
C PRO A 156 3.36 8.92 12.38
N TYR A 157 3.85 9.44 13.50
CA TYR A 157 3.25 10.60 14.16
C TYR A 157 3.18 11.79 13.22
N GLY A 158 1.99 12.32 12.97
CA GLY A 158 1.77 13.52 12.16
C GLY A 158 0.47 14.20 12.55
N LYS A 159 0.54 15.04 13.61
CA LYS A 159 -0.58 15.55 14.46
C LYS A 159 -1.50 14.44 14.98
N ASP A 160 -1.83 14.46 16.27
CA ASP A 160 -2.77 13.48 16.85
C ASP A 160 -4.08 13.50 16.01
N PRO A 161 -4.67 12.35 15.63
CA PRO A 161 -5.99 12.33 15.02
C PRO A 161 -7.02 13.19 15.77
N LYS A 162 -6.86 13.34 17.09
CA LYS A 162 -7.65 14.27 17.93
C LYS A 162 -7.43 15.74 17.59
N ASP A 163 -6.25 16.13 17.17
CA ASP A 163 -5.93 17.50 16.75
C ASP A 163 -6.47 17.81 15.35
N LEU A 164 -6.63 16.80 14.48
CA LEU A 164 -7.38 16.94 13.23
C LEU A 164 -8.88 17.15 13.47
N MET A 165 -9.45 16.53 14.51
CA MET A 165 -10.87 16.70 14.90
C MET A 165 -11.17 18.06 15.56
N LYS A 166 -10.16 18.75 16.10
CA LYS A 166 -10.34 20.07 16.73
C LYS A 166 -10.49 21.23 15.73
N ASN A 167 -9.96 21.06 14.52
CA ASN A 167 -9.90 22.13 13.50
C ASN A 167 -10.99 22.03 12.42
N SER A 168 -11.95 21.11 12.55
CA SER A 168 -13.04 20.92 11.58
C SER A 168 -14.35 21.63 11.98
N LYS A 169 -14.26 22.84 12.57
CA LYS A 169 -15.44 23.68 12.87
C LYS A 169 -15.64 24.74 11.81
#